data_AF-A0AAW6C3M4-F1
#
_entry.id   AF-A0AAW6C3M4-F1
#
_cell.length_a   1.000
_cell.length_b   1.000
_cell.length_c   1.000
_cell.angle_alpha   90.00
_cell.angle_beta   90.00
_cell.angle_gamma   90.00
#
_symmetry.space_group_name_H-M   'P 1'
#
loop_
_entity.id
_entity.type
_entity.pdbx_description
1 polymer ?
#
loop_
_entity_poly.entity_id
_entity_poly.type
_entity_poly.pdbx_seq_one_letter_code
_entity_poly.pdbx_strand_id
1 'polypeptide(L)'
;MKPRTVRRLCLVDGMNLDHIEGWLESMAARGLHYDHSDAFLFHFRRGEPAAVRYRLEPRGTLDCPEGMEHCRTLGWELTGYMGKGFSLFRTWEPDAPELHTDPVVRGYGLDKLARLVRWFATPMLICALVILALPLWLLLAWDEPVLSLVTGSGDNLFLCILSEWIAIYMSFRSFSSFFALRRRLRAGKEPRRSGWRCSARINAACLAGSFILVALSFAVLAAGRGMRWEGETATVNRPFPDFALEELEGRPRLEAAPSVWSVERRGVDLDNYVRFDWSVLAPEQYEVERNMADGDYETSFRLDWYRLSLPALAEPFARDLFSRHTFYAEIPERYTVAPLDVPDTDAVLITEEGGFGQDVLLCRGTVVFYLRYYGDQELSAHPELLAELAQFDGR
;
A
#
# COMPACT_ATOMS: atom_id res chain seq x y z
N MET A 1 18.46 47.25 -0.93
CA MET A 1 18.29 45.95 -1.64
C MET A 1 17.81 44.91 -0.64
N LYS A 2 16.68 44.22 -0.88
CA LYS A 2 16.26 43.13 0.02
C LYS A 2 17.34 42.03 0.00
N PRO A 3 17.80 41.51 1.16
CA PRO A 3 18.76 40.42 1.17
C PRO A 3 18.17 39.25 0.38
N ARG A 4 18.93 38.74 -0.60
CA ARG A 4 18.48 37.63 -1.45
C ARG A 4 18.46 36.35 -0.62
N THR A 5 17.30 36.03 -0.04
CA THR A 5 17.07 34.77 0.69
C THR A 5 17.01 33.59 -0.29
N VAL A 6 17.72 32.51 0.02
CA VAL A 6 17.71 31.25 -0.73
C VAL A 6 17.08 30.17 0.13
N ARG A 7 16.12 29.43 -0.44
CA ARG A 7 15.47 28.30 0.24
C ARG A 7 16.14 26.99 -0.18
N ARG A 8 16.40 26.11 0.79
CA ARG A 8 16.90 24.75 0.54
C ARG A 8 16.12 23.75 1.38
N LEU A 9 15.71 22.66 0.73
CA LEU A 9 15.13 21.52 1.43
C LEU A 9 16.26 20.75 2.13
N CYS A 10 16.11 20.52 3.43
CA CYS A 10 17.02 19.67 4.18
C CYS A 10 16.55 18.22 4.07
N LEU A 11 17.36 17.39 3.40
CA LEU A 11 17.14 15.95 3.29
C LEU A 11 17.92 15.17 4.35
N VAL A 12 18.68 15.88 5.20
CA VAL A 12 19.31 15.29 6.38
C VAL A 12 18.24 15.06 7.44
N ASP A 13 18.32 13.93 8.13
CA ASP A 13 17.43 13.61 9.23
C ASP A 13 17.55 14.66 10.36
N GLY A 14 16.41 15.24 10.76
CA GLY A 14 16.28 16.26 11.80
C GLY A 14 16.81 15.83 13.17
N MET A 15 16.86 14.53 13.45
CA MET A 15 17.37 13.98 14.71
C MET A 15 18.87 13.68 14.68
N ASN A 16 19.52 13.79 13.51
CA ASN A 16 20.95 13.59 13.36
C ASN A 16 21.69 14.93 13.39
N LEU A 17 21.88 15.44 14.61
CA LEU A 17 22.46 16.76 14.88
C LEU A 17 23.82 16.94 14.19
N ASP A 18 24.71 15.95 14.26
CA ASP A 18 26.04 16.01 13.62
C ASP A 18 25.97 16.23 12.11
N HIS A 19 25.04 15.54 11.44
CA HIS A 19 24.88 15.68 10.00
C HIS A 19 24.24 17.01 9.61
N ILE A 20 23.35 17.55 10.45
CA ILE A 20 22.76 18.88 10.24
C ILE A 20 23.81 19.97 10.43
N GLU A 21 24.61 19.88 11.50
CA GLU A 21 25.74 20.78 11.73
C GLU A 21 26.70 20.76 10.52
N GLY A 22 27.15 19.56 10.10
CA GLY A 22 28.04 19.43 8.94
C GLY A 22 27.41 19.86 7.60
N TRP A 23 26.09 19.78 7.47
CA TRP A 23 25.37 20.30 6.31
C TRP A 23 25.32 21.83 6.31
N LEU A 24 25.00 22.46 7.45
CA LEU A 24 24.98 23.92 7.62
C LEU A 24 26.39 24.52 7.42
N GLU A 25 27.42 23.90 8.00
CA GLU A 25 28.83 24.28 7.79
C GLU A 25 29.19 24.21 6.29
N SER A 26 28.76 23.15 5.58
CA SER A 26 28.95 23.04 4.13
C SER A 26 28.15 24.06 3.31
N MET A 27 27.02 24.58 3.82
CA MET A 27 26.27 25.65 3.16
C MET A 27 26.95 27.00 3.34
N ALA A 28 27.42 27.30 4.55
CA ALA A 28 28.15 28.54 4.86
C ALA A 28 29.48 28.65 4.10
N ALA A 29 30.19 27.53 3.92
CA ALA A 29 31.37 27.45 3.07
C ALA A 29 31.11 27.80 1.58
N ARG A 30 29.85 27.87 1.15
CA ARG A 30 29.44 28.32 -0.19
C ARG A 30 28.78 29.71 -0.17
N GLY A 31 28.86 30.44 0.93
CA GLY A 31 28.25 31.76 1.11
C GLY A 31 26.75 31.73 1.42
N LEU A 32 26.22 30.60 1.92
CA LEU A 32 24.84 30.50 2.37
C LEU A 32 24.79 30.42 3.90
N HIS A 33 24.47 31.55 4.53
CA HIS A 33 24.41 31.67 5.98
C HIS A 33 22.99 31.43 6.49
N TYR A 34 22.85 30.57 7.49
CA TYR A 34 21.55 30.25 8.09
C TYR A 34 20.82 31.52 8.59
N ASP A 35 19.52 31.60 8.33
CA ASP A 35 18.63 32.67 8.81
C ASP A 35 17.54 32.10 9.73
N HIS A 36 16.66 31.26 9.18
CA HIS A 36 15.64 30.54 9.95
C HIS A 36 15.26 29.25 9.23
N SER A 37 14.60 28.34 9.93
CA SER A 37 14.06 27.10 9.37
C SER A 37 12.59 26.93 9.74
N ASP A 38 11.81 26.49 8.77
CA ASP A 38 10.53 25.84 9.01
C ASP A 38 10.78 24.34 9.31
N ALA A 39 9.80 23.46 9.09
CA ALA A 39 9.96 22.02 9.36
C ALA A 39 11.17 21.40 8.61
N PHE A 40 11.14 21.39 7.28
CA PHE A 40 12.20 20.82 6.43
C PHE A 40 12.84 21.84 5.49
N LEU A 41 12.29 23.06 5.45
CA LEU A 41 12.73 24.11 4.55
C LEU A 41 13.59 25.12 5.32
N PHE A 42 14.85 25.23 4.92
CA PHE A 42 15.82 26.13 5.52
C PHE A 42 16.01 27.35 4.63
N HIS A 43 15.96 28.52 5.26
CA HIS A 43 16.16 29.81 4.62
C HIS A 43 17.56 30.31 4.94
N PHE A 44 18.28 30.71 3.89
CA PHE A 44 19.65 31.17 3.97
C PHE A 44 19.77 32.59 3.41
N ARG A 45 20.58 33.43 4.04
CA ARG A 45 21.04 34.70 3.48
C ARG A 45 22.29 34.45 2.64
N ARG A 46 22.33 34.98 1.43
CA ARG A 46 23.56 35.01 0.63
C ARG A 46 24.54 36.01 1.25
N GLY A 47 25.75 35.54 1.51
CA GLY A 47 26.90 36.34 1.92
C GLY A 47 28.17 35.76 1.35
N GLU A 48 29.32 36.20 1.87
CA GLU A 48 30.61 35.67 1.45
C GLU A 48 30.83 34.24 1.97
N PRO A 49 31.47 33.36 1.19
CA PRO A 49 31.92 32.06 1.68
C PRO A 49 32.77 32.21 2.94
N ALA A 50 32.37 31.55 4.03
CA ALA A 50 33.09 31.60 5.29
C ALA A 50 33.11 30.23 5.98
N ALA A 51 34.20 29.96 6.69
CA ALA A 51 34.35 28.77 7.53
C ALA A 51 33.63 28.97 8.87
N VAL A 52 32.30 28.90 8.82
CA VAL A 52 31.41 29.08 9.98
C VAL A 52 31.20 27.75 10.68
N ARG A 53 31.19 27.73 12.02
CA ARG A 53 30.81 26.56 12.83
C ARG A 53 29.39 26.72 13.37
N TYR A 54 28.63 25.64 13.31
CA TYR A 54 27.25 25.59 13.82
C TYR A 54 27.13 24.53 14.92
N ARG A 55 26.39 24.85 15.99
CA ARG A 55 26.13 23.91 17.09
C ARG A 55 24.66 23.90 17.45
N LEU A 56 24.09 22.69 17.47
CA LEU A 56 22.73 22.45 17.93
C LEU A 56 22.74 22.02 19.38
N GLU A 57 22.01 22.78 20.20
CA GLU A 57 21.85 22.50 21.62
C GLU A 57 20.38 22.26 21.97
N PRO A 58 20.08 21.32 22.88
CA PRO A 58 18.72 21.10 23.36
C PRO A 58 18.15 22.40 23.95
N ARG A 59 16.91 22.70 23.56
CA ARG A 59 16.22 23.89 24.03
C ARG A 59 16.06 23.85 25.55
N GLY A 60 16.32 24.99 26.20
CA GLY A 60 16.26 25.15 27.65
C GLY A 60 17.54 24.76 28.41
N THR A 61 18.62 24.37 27.72
CA THR A 61 19.93 24.13 28.36
C THR A 61 20.75 25.41 28.49
N LEU A 62 20.88 26.18 27.40
CA LEU A 62 21.66 27.43 27.35
C LEU A 62 20.80 28.68 27.10
N ASP A 63 19.48 28.54 27.09
CA ASP A 63 18.53 29.61 26.78
C ASP A 63 18.27 30.57 27.97
N CYS A 64 19.00 30.43 29.09
CA CYS A 64 18.94 31.38 30.20
C CYS A 64 19.87 32.58 29.94
N PRO A 65 19.61 33.76 30.56
CA PRO A 65 20.46 34.94 30.40
C PRO A 65 21.95 34.66 30.67
N GLU A 66 22.27 33.94 31.75
CA GLU A 66 23.67 33.61 32.08
C GLU A 66 24.30 32.66 31.04
N GLY A 67 23.53 31.70 30.54
CA GLY A 67 23.97 30.75 29.52
C GLY A 67 24.27 31.44 28.18
N MET A 68 23.42 32.38 27.76
CA MET A 68 23.65 33.16 26.55
C MET A 68 24.87 34.08 26.67
N GLU A 69 25.10 34.67 27.84
CA GLU A 69 26.26 35.53 28.09
C GLU A 69 27.57 34.73 28.12
N HIS A 70 27.53 33.52 28.69
CA HIS A 70 28.62 32.56 28.58
C HIS A 70 28.92 32.20 27.11
N CYS A 71 27.90 31.89 26.30
CA CYS A 71 28.06 31.60 24.88
C CYS A 71 28.71 32.78 24.13
N ARG A 72 28.25 34.01 24.38
CA ARG A 72 28.81 35.22 23.78
C ARG A 72 30.27 35.45 24.15
N THR A 73 30.63 35.15 25.40
CA THR A 73 32.02 35.27 25.89
C THR A 73 32.96 34.31 25.17
N LEU A 74 32.45 33.13 24.76
CA LEU A 74 33.15 32.13 23.95
C LEU A 74 33.11 32.43 22.44
N GLY A 75 32.55 33.56 22.02
CA GLY A 75 32.44 33.94 20.59
C GLY A 75 31.30 33.25 19.84
N TRP A 76 30.30 32.72 20.55
CA TRP A 76 29.12 32.09 19.96
C TRP A 76 27.89 33.00 20.03
N GLU A 77 27.18 33.11 18.92
CA GLU A 77 25.92 33.84 18.81
C GLU A 77 24.73 32.91 18.56
N LEU A 78 23.62 33.17 19.23
CA LEU A 78 22.36 32.48 18.97
C LEU A 78 21.78 32.96 17.64
N THR A 79 21.70 32.08 16.65
CA THR A 79 21.23 32.43 15.30
C THR A 79 19.74 32.13 15.10
N GLY A 80 19.20 31.16 15.83
CA GLY A 80 17.77 30.86 15.76
C GLY A 80 17.41 29.53 16.41
N TYR A 81 16.22 29.04 16.11
CA TYR A 81 15.68 27.80 16.65
C TYR A 81 15.37 26.81 15.53
N MET A 82 15.62 25.53 15.79
CA MET A 82 15.23 24.44 14.91
C MET A 82 14.07 23.68 15.55
N GLY A 83 12.86 23.94 15.04
CA GLY A 83 11.62 23.45 15.62
C GLY A 83 11.46 23.87 17.09
N LYS A 84 10.78 23.03 17.88
CA LYS A 84 10.58 23.25 19.33
C LYS A 84 11.70 22.66 20.19
N GLY A 85 12.61 21.87 19.60
CA GLY A 85 13.54 21.02 20.33
C GLY A 85 14.96 21.58 20.49
N PHE A 86 15.40 22.47 19.61
CA PHE A 86 16.81 22.88 19.56
C PHE A 86 17.04 24.38 19.34
N SER A 87 18.08 24.89 19.98
CA SER A 87 18.66 26.22 19.79
C SER A 87 19.93 26.09 18.93
N LEU A 88 20.07 26.95 17.91
CA LEU A 88 21.20 26.91 16.98
C LEU A 88 22.16 28.07 17.27
N PHE A 89 23.38 27.72 17.63
CA PHE A 89 24.49 28.65 17.86
C PHE A 89 25.45 28.65 16.67
N ARG A 90 26.04 29.81 16.40
CA ARG A 90 27.00 30.05 15.32
C ARG A 90 28.25 30.73 15.85
N THR A 91 29.41 30.40 15.30
CA THR A 91 30.61 31.21 15.44
C THR A 91 31.32 31.39 14.10
N TRP A 92 31.90 32.57 13.89
CA TRP A 92 32.69 32.94 12.71
C TRP A 92 34.18 32.62 12.89
N GLU A 93 34.62 32.38 14.13
CA GLU A 93 36.00 32.09 14.47
C GLU A 93 36.22 30.56 14.46
N PRO A 94 37.09 30.05 13.57
CA PRO A 94 37.38 28.61 13.52
C PRO A 94 37.95 28.08 14.83
N ASP A 95 38.75 28.89 15.52
CA ASP A 95 39.48 28.54 16.74
C ASP A 95 38.72 28.85 18.04
N ALA A 96 37.46 29.30 17.94
CA ALA A 96 36.63 29.57 19.12
C ALA A 96 36.52 28.31 20.01
N PRO A 97 36.61 28.45 21.35
CA PRO A 97 36.41 27.34 22.27
C PRO A 97 35.05 26.66 22.04
N GLU A 98 34.97 25.34 22.22
CA GLU A 98 33.68 24.63 22.14
C GLU A 98 32.74 25.06 23.27
N LEU A 99 31.43 25.10 22.97
CA LEU A 99 30.37 25.51 23.91
C LEU A 99 30.32 24.68 25.20
N HIS A 100 30.75 23.42 25.12
CA HIS A 100 30.88 22.54 26.28
C HIS A 100 32.32 22.04 26.37
N THR A 101 32.99 22.33 27.50
CA THR A 101 34.35 21.83 27.79
C THR A 101 34.39 20.30 27.94
N ASP A 102 33.25 19.68 28.29
CA ASP A 102 33.08 18.24 28.39
C ASP A 102 31.91 17.75 27.50
N PRO A 103 32.14 16.89 26.50
CA PRO A 103 31.09 16.28 25.67
C PRO A 103 30.04 15.49 26.48
N VAL A 104 30.35 15.06 27.71
CA VAL A 104 29.41 14.37 28.59
C VAL A 104 28.31 15.32 29.10
N VAL A 105 28.64 16.60 29.35
CA VAL A 105 27.67 17.63 29.77
C VAL A 105 26.61 17.87 28.69
N ARG A 106 27.03 17.88 27.42
CA ARG A 106 26.13 17.91 26.25
C ARG A 106 25.21 16.68 26.20
N GLY A 107 25.71 15.52 26.60
CA GLY A 107 24.96 14.28 26.69
C GLY A 107 23.79 14.32 27.70
N TYR A 108 23.92 15.07 28.79
CA TYR A 108 22.86 15.22 29.81
C TYR A 108 21.71 16.11 29.32
N GLY A 109 21.98 17.16 28.53
CA GLY A 109 20.94 17.98 27.90
C GLY A 109 20.01 17.17 26.99
N LEU A 110 20.53 16.08 26.39
CA LEU A 110 19.79 15.18 25.52
C LEU A 110 18.94 14.14 26.28
N ASP A 111 19.01 14.04 27.61
CA ASP A 111 18.29 13.01 28.36
C ASP A 111 16.77 13.22 28.37
N LYS A 112 16.31 14.48 28.41
CA LYS A 112 14.89 14.83 28.25
C LYS A 112 14.38 14.38 26.88
N LEU A 113 15.13 14.68 25.83
CA LEU A 113 14.80 14.28 24.46
C LEU A 113 14.87 12.76 24.28
N ALA A 114 15.83 12.08 24.90
CA ALA A 114 15.93 10.62 24.87
C ALA A 114 14.76 9.91 25.54
N ARG A 115 14.10 10.55 26.51
CA ARG A 115 12.86 10.04 27.11
C ARG A 115 11.68 10.20 26.15
N LEU A 116 11.58 11.36 25.50
CA LEU A 116 10.56 11.62 24.48
C LEU A 116 10.71 10.67 23.28
N VAL A 117 11.93 10.50 22.77
CA VAL A 117 12.22 9.56 21.67
C VAL A 117 11.83 8.14 22.04
N ARG A 118 12.13 7.67 23.26
CA ARG A 118 11.67 6.35 23.74
C ARG A 118 10.15 6.26 23.81
N TRP A 119 9.50 7.31 24.30
CA TRP A 119 8.05 7.39 24.38
C TRP A 119 7.37 7.28 23.02
N PHE A 120 7.97 7.82 21.95
CA PHE A 120 7.47 7.67 20.58
C PHE A 120 7.92 6.38 19.89
N ALA A 121 9.12 5.87 20.20
CA ALA A 121 9.65 4.66 19.58
C ALA A 121 8.87 3.39 19.98
N THR A 122 8.45 3.26 21.24
CA THR A 122 7.69 2.10 21.72
C THR A 122 6.34 1.93 21.00
N PRO A 123 5.44 2.93 20.96
CA PRO A 123 4.18 2.79 20.23
C PRO A 123 4.42 2.61 18.73
N MET A 124 5.43 3.25 18.15
CA MET A 124 5.77 3.03 16.74
C MET A 124 6.20 1.59 16.45
N LEU A 125 6.96 0.96 17.35
CA LEU A 125 7.31 -0.46 17.24
C LEU A 125 6.06 -1.34 17.33
N ILE A 126 5.14 -1.03 18.25
CA ILE A 126 3.86 -1.75 18.36
C ILE A 126 3.06 -1.59 17.07
N CYS A 127 2.93 -0.37 16.54
CA CYS A 127 2.26 -0.13 15.26
C CYS A 127 2.91 -0.90 14.10
N ALA A 128 4.25 -0.95 14.04
CA ALA A 128 4.96 -1.74 13.04
C ALA A 128 4.65 -3.24 13.14
N LEU A 129 4.61 -3.78 14.36
CA LEU A 129 4.23 -5.18 14.60
C LEU A 129 2.78 -5.45 14.23
N VAL A 130 1.86 -4.51 14.51
CA VAL A 130 0.45 -4.61 14.10
C VAL A 130 0.31 -4.58 12.59
N ILE A 131 1.00 -3.67 11.89
CA ILE A 131 0.99 -3.59 10.42
C ILE A 131 1.55 -4.88 9.80
N LEU A 132 2.53 -5.52 10.44
CA LEU A 132 3.05 -6.82 10.00
C LEU A 132 2.06 -7.97 10.27
N ALA A 133 1.45 -7.98 11.45
CA ALA A 133 0.60 -9.07 11.90
C ALA A 133 -0.79 -9.03 11.26
N LEU A 134 -1.31 -7.85 10.92
CA LEU A 134 -2.67 -7.68 10.42
C LEU A 134 -2.91 -8.44 9.11
N PRO A 135 -2.07 -8.35 8.06
CA PRO A 135 -2.25 -9.13 6.84
C PRO A 135 -2.16 -10.63 7.08
N LEU A 136 -1.23 -11.08 7.94
CA LEU A 136 -1.11 -12.49 8.28
C LEU A 136 -2.35 -12.99 9.02
N TRP A 137 -2.89 -12.19 9.94
CA TRP A 137 -4.13 -12.51 10.63
C TRP A 137 -5.32 -12.54 9.66
N LEU A 138 -5.40 -11.60 8.71
CA LEU A 138 -6.42 -11.64 7.66
C LEU A 138 -6.32 -12.91 6.81
N LEU A 139 -5.11 -13.34 6.45
CA LEU A 139 -4.89 -14.58 5.69
C LEU A 139 -5.26 -15.85 6.46
N LEU A 140 -5.21 -15.84 7.79
CA LEU A 140 -5.43 -17.04 8.63
C LEU A 140 -6.81 -17.09 9.27
N ALA A 141 -7.46 -15.94 9.48
CA ALA A 141 -8.71 -15.84 10.22
C ALA A 141 -9.94 -15.65 9.34
N TRP A 142 -9.76 -15.36 8.05
CA TRP A 142 -10.85 -15.23 7.08
C TRP A 142 -10.96 -16.50 6.26
N ASP A 143 -12.21 -16.87 5.93
CA ASP A 143 -12.51 -18.09 5.17
C ASP A 143 -12.13 -17.96 3.68
N GLU A 144 -12.13 -16.74 3.13
CA GLU A 144 -11.84 -16.44 1.71
C GLU A 144 -10.73 -15.36 1.53
N PRO A 145 -9.50 -15.59 2.05
CA PRO A 145 -8.47 -14.56 2.15
C PRO A 145 -7.88 -14.14 0.79
N VAL A 146 -7.69 -15.09 -0.14
CA VAL A 146 -7.15 -14.86 -1.47
C VAL A 146 -8.19 -14.22 -2.38
N LEU A 147 -9.45 -14.65 -2.31
CA LEU A 147 -10.53 -14.01 -3.06
C LEU A 147 -10.68 -12.54 -2.64
N SER A 148 -10.66 -12.25 -1.34
CA SER A 148 -10.70 -10.88 -0.81
C SER A 148 -9.48 -10.05 -1.23
N LEU A 149 -8.29 -10.67 -1.30
CA LEU A 149 -7.08 -10.03 -1.76
C LEU A 149 -7.15 -9.66 -3.27
N VAL A 150 -7.75 -10.53 -4.09
CA VAL A 150 -7.80 -10.40 -5.55
C VAL A 150 -8.96 -9.50 -6.03
N THR A 151 -10.16 -9.65 -5.46
CA THR A 151 -11.38 -8.93 -5.87
C THR A 151 -11.60 -7.65 -5.07
N GLY A 152 -11.09 -7.60 -3.84
CA GLY A 152 -11.09 -6.40 -3.01
C GLY A 152 -9.99 -5.41 -3.39
N SER A 153 -9.81 -4.36 -2.58
CA SER A 153 -8.68 -3.43 -2.69
C SER A 153 -7.37 -4.01 -2.13
N GLY A 154 -7.18 -5.33 -2.19
CA GLY A 154 -6.07 -6.03 -1.56
C GLY A 154 -4.71 -5.69 -2.16
N ASP A 155 -4.67 -5.50 -3.48
CA ASP A 155 -3.52 -4.96 -4.20
C ASP A 155 -3.12 -3.55 -3.72
N ASN A 156 -4.12 -2.69 -3.48
CA ASN A 156 -3.92 -1.35 -2.94
C ASN A 156 -3.38 -1.37 -1.51
N LEU A 157 -3.91 -2.26 -0.66
CA LEU A 157 -3.44 -2.44 0.72
C LEU A 157 -1.95 -2.80 0.74
N PHE A 158 -1.48 -3.66 -0.17
CA PHE A 158 -0.06 -4.03 -0.25
C PHE A 158 0.85 -2.82 -0.52
N LEU A 159 0.47 -1.95 -1.46
CA LEU A 159 1.22 -0.71 -1.77
C LEU A 159 1.26 0.24 -0.57
N CYS A 160 0.13 0.39 0.12
CA CYS A 160 0.03 1.19 1.34
C CYS A 160 0.94 0.62 2.44
N ILE A 161 0.90 -0.69 2.69
CA ILE A 161 1.76 -1.36 3.67
C ILE A 161 3.25 -1.16 3.35
N LEU A 162 3.64 -1.32 2.08
CA LEU A 162 5.03 -1.12 1.67
C LEU A 162 5.49 0.34 1.91
N SER A 163 4.61 1.31 1.67
CA SER A 163 4.90 2.72 1.95
C SER A 163 5.07 3.00 3.45
N GLU A 164 4.26 2.36 4.30
CA GLU A 164 4.37 2.43 5.76
C GLU A 164 5.67 1.80 6.27
N TRP A 165 6.11 0.68 5.68
CA TRP A 165 7.40 0.07 6.01
C TRP A 165 8.58 1.01 5.74
N ILE A 166 8.53 1.79 4.66
CA ILE A 166 9.55 2.82 4.39
C ILE A 166 9.52 3.91 5.47
N ALA A 167 8.34 4.35 5.90
CA ALA A 167 8.18 5.35 6.97
C ALA A 167 8.69 4.84 8.32
N ILE A 168 8.39 3.59 8.68
CA ILE A 168 8.87 2.90 9.88
C ILE A 168 10.40 2.77 9.81
N TYR A 169 10.96 2.33 8.68
CA TYR A 169 12.40 2.25 8.48
C TYR A 169 13.09 3.61 8.67
N MET A 170 12.56 4.67 8.06
CA MET A 170 13.11 6.02 8.21
C MET A 170 13.08 6.49 9.67
N SER A 171 11.98 6.22 10.38
CA SER A 171 11.84 6.58 11.79
C SER A 171 12.77 5.77 12.69
N PHE A 172 12.90 4.46 12.46
CA PHE A 172 13.85 3.61 13.19
C PHE A 172 15.29 4.06 12.94
N ARG A 173 15.64 4.40 11.70
CA ARG A 173 16.94 4.96 11.34
C ARG A 173 17.19 6.27 12.09
N SER A 174 16.20 7.15 12.17
CA SER A 174 16.28 8.43 12.86
C SER A 174 16.53 8.30 14.36
N PHE A 175 15.79 7.40 15.02
CA PHE A 175 16.01 7.07 16.43
C PHE A 175 17.36 6.41 16.66
N SER A 176 17.78 5.51 15.76
CA SER A 176 19.07 4.84 15.83
C SER A 176 20.23 5.83 15.72
N SER A 177 20.15 6.82 14.81
CA SER A 177 21.16 7.90 14.74
C SER A 177 21.19 8.75 16.00
N PHE A 178 20.03 9.09 16.56
CA PHE A 178 19.96 9.83 17.82
C PHE A 178 20.64 9.09 18.99
N PHE A 179 20.34 7.80 19.16
CA PHE A 179 20.98 7.00 20.22
C PHE A 179 22.46 6.73 19.94
N ALA A 180 22.86 6.60 18.67
CA ALA A 180 24.27 6.50 18.31
C ALA A 180 25.04 7.79 18.67
N LEU A 181 24.47 8.95 18.40
CA LEU A 181 25.04 10.25 18.79
C LEU A 181 25.17 10.35 20.32
N ARG A 182 24.10 10.09 21.07
CA ARG A 182 24.12 10.14 22.54
C ARG A 182 25.16 9.18 23.14
N ARG A 183 25.31 7.98 22.58
CA ARG A 183 26.35 7.03 23.00
C ARG A 183 27.77 7.55 22.75
N ARG A 184 28.01 8.25 21.64
CA ARG A 184 29.33 8.83 21.32
C ARG A 184 29.67 10.00 22.24
N LEU A 185 28.72 10.90 22.48
CA LEU A 185 28.90 12.03 23.38
C LEU A 185 29.22 11.58 24.80
N ARG A 186 28.51 10.57 25.31
CA ARG A 186 28.80 9.95 26.62
C ARG A 186 30.15 9.24 26.69
N ALA A 187 30.67 8.78 25.55
CA ALA A 187 31.99 8.16 25.45
C ALA A 187 33.12 9.18 25.21
N GLY A 188 32.82 10.49 25.23
CA GLY A 188 33.80 11.55 25.02
C GLY A 188 34.33 11.65 23.58
N LYS A 189 33.68 11.01 22.61
CA LYS A 189 34.14 11.00 21.21
C LYS A 189 33.61 12.20 20.44
N GLU A 190 34.43 12.73 19.54
CA GLU A 190 34.02 13.85 18.69
C GLU A 190 32.84 13.50 17.76
N PRO A 191 31.95 14.47 17.50
CA PRO A 191 30.84 14.34 16.54
C PRO A 191 31.29 13.96 15.14
N ARG A 192 30.56 13.08 14.45
CA ARG A 192 30.90 12.69 13.06
C ARG A 192 30.16 13.58 12.07
N ARG A 193 30.76 14.71 11.72
CA ARG A 193 30.18 15.71 10.80
C ARG A 193 30.27 15.31 9.32
N SER A 194 31.09 14.31 8.99
CA SER A 194 31.27 13.78 7.64
C SER A 194 30.29 12.65 7.31
N GLY A 195 29.75 12.65 6.09
CA GLY A 195 28.86 11.58 5.60
C GLY A 195 27.38 11.95 5.49
N TRP A 196 27.00 13.19 5.83
CA TRP A 196 25.62 13.68 5.69
C TRP A 196 25.07 13.54 4.26
N ARG A 197 25.92 13.63 3.23
CA ARG A 197 25.52 13.46 1.81
C ARG A 197 24.96 12.06 1.53
N CYS A 198 25.57 11.02 2.09
CA CYS A 198 25.10 9.64 1.90
C CYS A 198 23.77 9.45 2.64
N SER A 199 23.69 9.93 3.88
CA SER A 199 22.45 9.92 4.66
C SER A 199 21.31 10.66 3.96
N ALA A 200 21.58 11.83 3.38
CA ALA A 200 20.62 12.62 2.62
C ALA A 200 20.16 11.94 1.32
N ARG A 201 21.06 11.25 0.60
CA ARG A 201 20.70 10.46 -0.60
C ARG A 201 19.75 9.31 -0.26
N ILE A 202 20.02 8.59 0.83
CA ILE A 202 19.15 7.51 1.30
C ILE A 202 17.78 8.07 1.69
N ASN A 203 17.73 9.18 2.45
CA ASN A 203 16.47 9.82 2.81
C ASN A 203 15.69 10.28 1.56
N ALA A 204 16.37 10.87 0.58
CA ALA A 204 15.76 11.28 -0.68
C ALA A 204 15.18 10.08 -1.45
N ALA A 205 15.93 8.97 -1.52
CA ALA A 205 15.48 7.75 -2.18
C ALA A 205 14.27 7.13 -1.46
N CYS A 206 14.29 7.04 -0.13
CA CYS A 206 13.16 6.54 0.66
C CYS A 206 11.92 7.43 0.51
N LEU A 207 12.09 8.75 0.58
CA LEU A 207 10.98 9.70 0.42
C LEU A 207 10.39 9.62 -1.00
N ALA A 208 11.24 9.59 -2.03
CA ALA A 208 10.80 9.42 -3.41
C ALA A 208 10.09 8.07 -3.61
N GLY A 209 10.63 6.98 -3.07
CA GLY A 209 10.00 5.66 -3.10
C GLY A 209 8.62 5.65 -2.44
N SER A 210 8.50 6.26 -1.25
CA SER A 210 7.20 6.39 -0.56
C SER A 210 6.21 7.20 -1.40
N PHE A 211 6.61 8.34 -1.98
CA PHE A 211 5.74 9.12 -2.87
C PHE A 211 5.32 8.34 -4.11
N ILE A 212 6.23 7.57 -4.73
CA ILE A 212 5.91 6.73 -5.88
C ILE A 212 4.89 5.66 -5.50
N LEU A 213 5.05 4.98 -4.36
CA LEU A 213 4.11 3.96 -3.90
C LEU A 213 2.72 4.54 -3.61
N VAL A 214 2.66 5.70 -2.96
CA VAL A 214 1.38 6.39 -2.71
C VAL A 214 0.74 6.82 -4.03
N ALA A 215 1.50 7.41 -4.96
CA ALA A 215 0.98 7.79 -6.27
C ALA A 215 0.50 6.57 -7.07
N LEU A 216 1.22 5.45 -7.01
CA LEU A 216 0.83 4.19 -7.63
C LEU A 216 -0.44 3.63 -6.99
N SER A 217 -0.57 3.69 -5.67
CA SER A 217 -1.79 3.32 -4.95
C SER A 217 -3.01 4.10 -5.44
N PHE A 218 -2.89 5.43 -5.57
CA PHE A 218 -3.95 6.26 -6.16
C PHE A 218 -4.22 5.90 -7.63
N ALA A 219 -3.18 5.64 -8.42
CA ALA A 219 -3.33 5.25 -9.82
C ALA A 219 -4.06 3.91 -9.97
N VAL A 220 -3.75 2.91 -9.13
CA VAL A 220 -4.43 1.60 -9.11
C VAL A 220 -5.91 1.77 -8.75
N LEU A 221 -6.24 2.57 -7.72
CA LEU A 221 -7.64 2.83 -7.36
C LEU A 221 -8.40 3.55 -8.49
N ALA A 222 -7.76 4.54 -9.12
CA ALA A 222 -8.35 5.26 -10.24
C ALA A 222 -8.55 4.36 -11.45
N ALA A 223 -7.59 3.48 -11.77
CA ALA A 223 -7.70 2.49 -12.83
C ALA A 223 -8.83 1.51 -12.56
N GLY A 224 -8.87 0.90 -11.36
CA GLY A 224 -9.95 -0.01 -10.98
C GLY A 224 -11.33 0.64 -11.07
N ARG A 225 -11.47 1.91 -10.65
CA ARG A 225 -12.74 2.64 -10.81
C ARG A 225 -13.07 3.00 -12.25
N GLY A 226 -12.07 3.34 -13.07
CA GLY A 226 -12.28 3.76 -14.46
C GLY A 226 -12.47 2.61 -15.44
N MET A 227 -11.95 1.42 -15.13
CA MET A 227 -12.07 0.23 -15.98
C MET A 227 -13.34 -0.57 -15.71
N ARG A 228 -13.96 -0.41 -14.52
CA ARG A 228 -15.23 -1.04 -14.16
C ARG A 228 -16.35 -0.61 -15.09
N TRP A 229 -17.15 -1.58 -15.51
CA TRP A 229 -18.38 -1.34 -16.24
C TRP A 229 -19.39 -2.46 -15.97
N GLU A 230 -20.66 -2.14 -16.15
CA GLU A 230 -21.77 -3.08 -16.03
C GLU A 230 -22.76 -2.80 -17.16
N GLY A 231 -23.52 -3.81 -17.55
CA GLY A 231 -24.54 -3.70 -18.59
C GLY A 231 -25.42 -4.94 -18.66
N GLU A 232 -26.56 -4.78 -19.31
CA GLU A 232 -27.46 -5.91 -19.60
C GLU A 232 -26.85 -6.78 -20.70
N THR A 233 -26.93 -8.10 -20.57
CA THR A 233 -26.33 -9.05 -21.52
C THR A 233 -26.86 -8.86 -22.95
N ALA A 234 -28.12 -8.45 -23.08
CA ALA A 234 -28.76 -8.20 -24.37
C ALA A 234 -28.27 -6.94 -25.11
N THR A 235 -27.77 -5.93 -24.40
CA THR A 235 -27.45 -4.61 -24.98
C THR A 235 -25.97 -4.22 -24.89
N VAL A 236 -25.19 -4.95 -24.09
CA VAL A 236 -23.77 -4.69 -23.93
C VAL A 236 -23.03 -4.88 -25.26
N ASN A 237 -22.26 -3.86 -25.66
CA ASN A 237 -21.47 -3.88 -26.88
C ASN A 237 -19.98 -4.13 -26.59
N ARG A 238 -19.70 -5.12 -25.73
CA ARG A 238 -18.35 -5.54 -25.34
C ARG A 238 -18.31 -7.06 -25.27
N PRO A 239 -17.19 -7.72 -25.62
CA PRO A 239 -17.06 -9.15 -25.44
C PRO A 239 -17.06 -9.50 -23.94
N PHE A 240 -17.72 -10.60 -23.58
CA PHE A 240 -17.72 -11.19 -22.25
C PHE A 240 -17.82 -12.72 -22.39
N PRO A 241 -17.38 -13.50 -21.40
CA PRO A 241 -17.47 -14.95 -21.46
C PRO A 241 -18.93 -15.38 -21.33
N ASP A 242 -19.44 -16.09 -22.34
CA ASP A 242 -20.83 -16.55 -22.42
C ASP A 242 -20.91 -17.80 -23.29
N PHE A 243 -21.98 -18.56 -23.17
CA PHE A 243 -22.32 -19.70 -24.03
C PHE A 243 -23.83 -19.73 -24.26
N ALA A 244 -24.29 -20.13 -25.44
CA ALA A 244 -25.71 -20.11 -25.79
C ALA A 244 -26.51 -21.16 -24.99
N LEU A 245 -27.30 -20.70 -24.00
CA LEU A 245 -28.23 -21.54 -23.25
C LEU A 245 -29.27 -22.21 -24.16
N GLU A 246 -29.66 -21.52 -25.23
CA GLU A 246 -30.62 -21.98 -26.22
C GLU A 246 -30.10 -23.19 -27.00
N GLU A 247 -28.80 -23.19 -27.29
CA GLU A 247 -28.12 -24.29 -27.97
C GLU A 247 -27.86 -25.45 -27.00
N LEU A 248 -27.44 -25.16 -25.76
CA LEU A 248 -27.27 -26.16 -24.71
C LEU A 248 -28.58 -26.92 -24.47
N GLU A 249 -29.68 -26.20 -24.19
CA GLU A 249 -30.99 -26.81 -23.93
C GLU A 249 -31.67 -27.40 -25.16
N GLY A 250 -31.15 -27.13 -26.37
CA GLY A 250 -31.80 -27.49 -27.62
C GLY A 250 -33.17 -26.83 -27.82
N ARG A 251 -33.39 -25.66 -27.21
CA ARG A 251 -34.66 -24.93 -27.18
C ARG A 251 -34.50 -23.54 -27.81
N PRO A 252 -34.75 -23.38 -29.12
CA PRO A 252 -34.53 -22.12 -29.83
C PRO A 252 -35.56 -21.02 -29.52
N ARG A 253 -36.57 -21.31 -28.69
CA ARG A 253 -37.59 -20.35 -28.24
C ARG A 253 -37.30 -19.75 -26.87
N LEU A 254 -36.22 -20.16 -26.22
CA LEU A 254 -35.78 -19.54 -24.98
C LEU A 254 -35.54 -18.05 -25.22
N GLU A 255 -36.22 -17.21 -24.44
CA GLU A 255 -36.05 -15.76 -24.44
C GLU A 255 -35.59 -15.32 -23.04
N ALA A 256 -34.86 -14.19 -22.98
CA ALA A 256 -34.43 -13.63 -21.71
C ALA A 256 -35.66 -13.36 -20.81
N ALA A 257 -35.63 -13.88 -19.59
CA ALA A 257 -36.66 -13.73 -18.59
C ALA A 257 -36.23 -12.65 -17.57
N PRO A 258 -36.69 -11.40 -17.71
CA PRO A 258 -36.21 -10.31 -16.87
C PRO A 258 -36.84 -10.32 -15.48
N SER A 259 -36.06 -9.89 -14.49
CA SER A 259 -36.58 -9.69 -13.13
C SER A 259 -37.48 -8.46 -13.07
N VAL A 260 -38.79 -8.68 -13.08
CA VAL A 260 -39.83 -7.62 -13.01
C VAL A 260 -39.54 -6.65 -11.87
N TRP A 261 -39.18 -7.17 -10.69
CA TRP A 261 -38.89 -6.34 -9.52
C TRP A 261 -37.67 -5.44 -9.72
N SER A 262 -36.60 -5.98 -10.32
CA SER A 262 -35.35 -5.23 -10.50
C SER A 262 -35.52 -4.13 -11.55
N VAL A 263 -36.18 -4.44 -12.65
CA VAL A 263 -36.47 -3.50 -13.73
C VAL A 263 -37.36 -2.36 -13.22
N GLU A 264 -38.43 -2.65 -12.49
CA GLU A 264 -39.34 -1.62 -11.98
C GLU A 264 -38.68 -0.70 -10.95
N ARG A 265 -37.80 -1.23 -10.09
CA ARG A 265 -37.25 -0.48 -8.95
C ARG A 265 -35.90 0.17 -9.23
N ARG A 266 -35.06 -0.46 -10.05
CA ARG A 266 -33.69 -0.03 -10.34
C ARG A 266 -33.49 0.37 -11.80
N GLY A 267 -34.43 0.04 -12.70
CA GLY A 267 -34.31 0.32 -14.13
C GLY A 267 -33.24 -0.53 -14.82
N VAL A 268 -32.83 -1.65 -14.21
CA VAL A 268 -31.85 -2.61 -14.73
C VAL A 268 -32.30 -4.02 -14.43
N ASP A 269 -32.08 -4.94 -15.37
CA ASP A 269 -32.36 -6.36 -15.18
C ASP A 269 -31.23 -7.05 -14.39
N LEU A 270 -31.52 -7.46 -13.16
CA LEU A 270 -30.57 -8.19 -12.32
C LEU A 270 -30.50 -9.69 -12.60
N ASP A 271 -31.37 -10.22 -13.47
CA ASP A 271 -31.32 -11.64 -13.84
C ASP A 271 -30.62 -11.84 -15.20
N ASN A 272 -30.32 -10.75 -15.93
CA ASN A 272 -29.61 -10.77 -17.21
C ASN A 272 -28.59 -9.62 -17.31
N TYR A 273 -27.51 -9.69 -16.53
CA TYR A 273 -26.46 -8.68 -16.53
C TYR A 273 -25.06 -9.28 -16.61
N VAL A 274 -24.13 -8.43 -17.03
CA VAL A 274 -22.70 -8.66 -16.94
C VAL A 274 -22.05 -7.49 -16.20
N ARG A 275 -21.17 -7.82 -15.26
CA ARG A 275 -20.32 -6.85 -14.57
C ARG A 275 -18.87 -7.21 -14.82
N PHE A 276 -18.09 -6.21 -15.21
CA PHE A 276 -16.65 -6.32 -15.34
C PHE A 276 -15.94 -5.51 -14.25
N ASP A 277 -15.04 -6.19 -13.55
CA ASP A 277 -14.16 -5.61 -12.55
C ASP A 277 -12.68 -5.78 -12.96
N TRP A 278 -11.83 -4.91 -12.42
CA TRP A 278 -10.38 -4.92 -12.64
C TRP A 278 -9.64 -4.76 -11.33
N SER A 279 -8.57 -5.55 -11.16
CA SER A 279 -7.54 -5.36 -10.14
C SER A 279 -6.16 -5.72 -10.70
N VAL A 280 -5.09 -5.36 -9.99
CA VAL A 280 -3.73 -5.73 -10.40
C VAL A 280 -3.52 -7.25 -10.36
N LEU A 281 -4.20 -7.95 -9.45
CA LEU A 281 -4.05 -9.41 -9.27
C LEU A 281 -5.00 -10.23 -10.14
N ALA A 282 -6.13 -9.65 -10.55
CA ALA A 282 -7.02 -10.21 -11.58
C ALA A 282 -7.47 -9.09 -12.53
N PRO A 283 -6.75 -8.90 -13.65
CA PRO A 283 -7.05 -7.83 -14.60
C PRO A 283 -8.36 -8.00 -15.35
N GLU A 284 -8.89 -9.23 -15.43
CA GLU A 284 -10.18 -9.48 -16.05
C GLU A 284 -11.03 -10.27 -15.05
N GLN A 285 -12.13 -9.68 -14.62
CA GLN A 285 -13.09 -10.29 -13.70
C GLN A 285 -14.46 -10.06 -14.30
N TYR A 286 -15.20 -11.12 -14.58
CA TYR A 286 -16.56 -11.06 -15.10
C TYR A 286 -17.49 -11.79 -14.15
N GLU A 287 -18.59 -11.13 -13.79
CA GLU A 287 -19.76 -11.74 -13.17
C GLU A 287 -20.88 -11.65 -14.20
N VAL A 288 -21.37 -12.79 -14.66
CA VAL A 288 -22.42 -12.89 -15.68
C VAL A 288 -23.59 -13.66 -15.08
N GLU A 289 -24.78 -13.11 -15.21
CA GLU A 289 -26.03 -13.75 -14.82
C GLU A 289 -26.95 -13.78 -16.04
N ARG A 290 -27.51 -14.95 -16.34
CA ARG A 290 -28.50 -15.13 -17.38
C ARG A 290 -29.66 -15.96 -16.84
N ASN A 291 -30.86 -15.49 -17.11
CA ASN A 291 -32.10 -16.19 -16.85
C ASN A 291 -32.96 -16.17 -18.11
N MET A 292 -33.40 -17.34 -18.55
CA MET A 292 -34.16 -17.52 -19.78
C MET A 292 -35.35 -18.43 -19.56
N ALA A 293 -36.45 -18.15 -20.25
CA ALA A 293 -37.66 -18.96 -20.16
C ALA A 293 -38.32 -19.18 -21.53
N ASP A 294 -39.01 -20.30 -21.67
CA ASP A 294 -39.88 -20.66 -22.81
C ASP A 294 -41.23 -21.12 -22.27
N GLY A 295 -41.98 -20.18 -21.71
CA GLY A 295 -43.31 -20.39 -21.13
C GLY A 295 -43.31 -21.23 -19.85
N ASP A 296 -43.30 -22.56 -20.00
CA ASP A 296 -43.40 -23.54 -18.91
C ASP A 296 -42.03 -24.02 -18.40
N TYR A 297 -40.94 -23.54 -19.00
CA TYR A 297 -39.57 -23.93 -18.70
C TYR A 297 -38.71 -22.70 -18.44
N GLU A 298 -37.86 -22.77 -17.43
CA GLU A 298 -36.91 -21.71 -17.02
C GLU A 298 -35.54 -22.34 -16.81
N THR A 299 -34.51 -21.70 -17.32
CA THR A 299 -33.10 -22.09 -17.17
C THR A 299 -32.26 -20.85 -16.87
N SER A 300 -31.24 -21.02 -16.05
CA SER A 300 -30.35 -19.92 -15.70
C SER A 300 -28.93 -20.40 -15.50
N PHE A 301 -27.98 -19.47 -15.66
CA PHE A 301 -26.66 -19.67 -15.13
C PHE A 301 -26.11 -18.40 -14.49
N ARG A 302 -25.20 -18.58 -13.54
CA ARG A 302 -24.31 -17.55 -13.02
C ARG A 302 -22.87 -17.98 -13.24
N LEU A 303 -22.06 -17.09 -13.80
CA LEU A 303 -20.65 -17.31 -14.08
C LEU A 303 -19.81 -16.22 -13.40
N ASP A 304 -18.92 -16.64 -12.51
CA ASP A 304 -17.87 -15.82 -11.92
C ASP A 304 -16.53 -16.23 -12.55
N TRP A 305 -16.03 -15.43 -13.49
CA TRP A 305 -14.85 -15.73 -14.30
C TRP A 305 -13.71 -14.77 -14.01
N TYR A 306 -12.49 -15.29 -13.85
CA TYR A 306 -11.32 -14.51 -13.48
C TYR A 306 -10.08 -14.90 -14.29
N ARG A 307 -9.34 -13.89 -14.77
CA ARG A 307 -7.96 -14.05 -15.25
C ARG A 307 -7.01 -13.48 -14.22
N LEU A 308 -6.24 -14.35 -13.58
CA LEU A 308 -5.25 -13.97 -12.58
C LEU A 308 -3.94 -13.50 -13.22
N SER A 309 -3.24 -12.57 -12.58
CA SER A 309 -1.92 -12.10 -13.02
C SER A 309 -0.80 -13.09 -12.72
N LEU A 310 -1.01 -14.00 -11.76
CA LEU A 310 0.01 -14.92 -11.25
C LEU A 310 -0.56 -16.35 -11.20
N PRO A 311 0.09 -17.34 -11.85
CA PRO A 311 -0.36 -18.74 -11.82
C PRO A 311 -0.41 -19.33 -10.39
N ALA A 312 0.48 -18.89 -9.51
CA ALA A 312 0.54 -19.36 -8.12
C ALA A 312 -0.71 -18.99 -7.29
N LEU A 313 -1.54 -18.07 -7.78
CA LEU A 313 -2.80 -17.70 -7.13
C LEU A 313 -3.96 -18.60 -7.54
N ALA A 314 -3.86 -19.37 -8.64
CA ALA A 314 -5.00 -20.09 -9.21
C ALA A 314 -5.61 -21.12 -8.24
N GLU A 315 -4.80 -22.03 -7.71
CA GLU A 315 -5.29 -23.07 -6.79
C GLU A 315 -5.85 -22.47 -5.47
N PRO A 316 -5.14 -21.56 -4.77
CA PRO A 316 -5.71 -20.93 -3.57
C PRO A 316 -6.98 -20.12 -3.86
N PHE A 317 -7.02 -19.39 -4.98
CA PHE A 317 -8.20 -18.60 -5.37
C PHE A 317 -9.39 -19.48 -5.72
N ALA A 318 -9.18 -20.59 -6.42
CA ALA A 318 -10.23 -21.56 -6.74
C ALA A 318 -10.83 -22.19 -5.48
N ARG A 319 -9.99 -22.45 -4.47
CA ARG A 319 -10.45 -22.96 -3.16
C ARG A 319 -11.34 -21.95 -2.45
N ASP A 320 -10.95 -20.68 -2.43
CA ASP A 320 -11.77 -19.62 -1.84
C ASP A 320 -13.09 -19.45 -2.61
N LEU A 321 -13.05 -19.50 -3.94
CA LEU A 321 -14.24 -19.41 -4.78
C LEU A 321 -15.19 -20.60 -4.52
N PHE A 322 -14.65 -21.81 -4.41
CA PHE A 322 -15.42 -22.99 -4.01
C PHE A 322 -16.10 -22.79 -2.64
N SER A 323 -15.36 -22.30 -1.64
CA SER A 323 -15.89 -22.03 -0.30
C SER A 323 -16.95 -20.93 -0.29
N ARG A 324 -16.86 -19.95 -1.19
CA ARG A 324 -17.84 -18.85 -1.28
C ARG A 324 -19.19 -19.31 -1.81
N HIS A 325 -19.16 -20.18 -2.81
CA HIS A 325 -20.37 -20.60 -3.51
C HIS A 325 -21.00 -21.86 -2.92
N THR A 326 -20.27 -22.60 -2.08
CA THR A 326 -20.74 -23.84 -1.45
C THR A 326 -20.61 -23.77 0.07
N PHE A 327 -21.55 -24.41 0.78
CA PHE A 327 -21.40 -24.66 2.22
C PHE A 327 -20.68 -25.98 2.49
N TYR A 328 -19.73 -26.35 1.61
CA TYR A 328 -19.08 -27.65 1.63
C TYR A 328 -18.26 -27.86 2.91
N ALA A 329 -17.63 -26.80 3.42
CA ALA A 329 -16.82 -26.86 4.64
C ALA A 329 -17.68 -27.18 5.87
N GLU A 330 -18.93 -26.68 5.91
CA GLU A 330 -19.85 -26.88 7.02
C GLU A 330 -20.69 -28.15 6.88
N ILE A 331 -21.11 -28.48 5.65
CA ILE A 331 -22.05 -29.58 5.37
C ILE A 331 -21.57 -30.35 4.12
N PRO A 332 -20.47 -31.12 4.21
CA PRO A 332 -19.89 -31.81 3.06
C PRO A 332 -20.82 -32.89 2.48
N GLU A 333 -21.64 -33.51 3.33
CA GLU A 333 -22.61 -34.55 2.93
C GLU A 333 -23.65 -34.04 1.93
N ARG A 334 -23.87 -32.72 1.87
CA ARG A 334 -24.83 -32.09 0.95
C ARG A 334 -24.31 -32.02 -0.48
N TYR A 335 -23.02 -32.25 -0.72
CA TYR A 335 -22.38 -32.00 -2.01
C TYR A 335 -21.59 -33.20 -2.49
N THR A 336 -21.79 -33.57 -3.76
CA THR A 336 -20.92 -34.53 -4.46
C THR A 336 -19.96 -33.77 -5.36
N VAL A 337 -18.66 -34.01 -5.20
CA VAL A 337 -17.61 -33.41 -6.03
C VAL A 337 -16.94 -34.51 -6.85
N ALA A 338 -17.03 -34.41 -8.18
CA ALA A 338 -16.45 -35.36 -9.11
C ALA A 338 -15.47 -34.65 -10.07
N PRO A 339 -14.33 -35.26 -10.41
CA PRO A 339 -13.47 -34.71 -11.46
C PRO A 339 -14.24 -34.71 -12.79
N LEU A 340 -14.06 -33.63 -13.55
CA LEU A 340 -14.65 -33.48 -14.87
C LEU A 340 -13.54 -33.48 -15.93
N ASP A 341 -13.69 -34.33 -16.96
CA ASP A 341 -12.70 -34.46 -18.01
C ASP A 341 -12.85 -33.34 -19.04
N VAL A 342 -12.19 -32.21 -18.76
CA VAL A 342 -12.10 -31.07 -19.68
C VAL A 342 -10.63 -30.89 -20.10
N PRO A 343 -10.31 -30.92 -21.42
CA PRO A 343 -8.93 -30.92 -21.90
C PRO A 343 -8.07 -29.76 -21.39
N ASP A 344 -6.86 -30.07 -20.91
CA ASP A 344 -5.87 -29.12 -20.39
C ASP A 344 -6.33 -28.28 -19.18
N THR A 345 -7.28 -28.80 -18.38
CA THR A 345 -7.82 -28.09 -17.21
C THR A 345 -7.94 -28.99 -15.99
N ASP A 346 -7.92 -28.36 -14.82
CA ASP A 346 -8.34 -28.97 -13.56
C ASP A 346 -9.79 -28.55 -13.30
N ALA A 347 -10.74 -29.37 -13.73
CA ALA A 347 -12.18 -29.11 -13.59
C ALA A 347 -12.83 -30.10 -12.63
N VAL A 348 -13.76 -29.59 -11.82
CA VAL A 348 -14.61 -30.40 -10.94
C VAL A 348 -16.06 -30.04 -11.13
N LEU A 349 -16.91 -31.06 -11.26
CA LEU A 349 -18.35 -30.96 -11.21
C LEU A 349 -18.81 -31.11 -9.76
N ILE A 350 -19.69 -30.22 -9.34
CA ILE A 350 -20.21 -30.11 -7.99
C ILE A 350 -21.73 -30.18 -8.09
N THR A 351 -22.32 -31.19 -7.46
CA THR A 351 -23.77 -31.36 -7.41
C THR A 351 -24.26 -31.36 -5.98
N GLU A 352 -25.42 -30.75 -5.75
CA GLU A 352 -26.04 -30.68 -4.43
C GLU A 352 -27.08 -31.81 -4.27
N GLU A 353 -27.00 -32.59 -3.18
CA GLU A 353 -27.98 -33.63 -2.89
C GLU A 353 -29.39 -33.02 -2.71
N GLY A 354 -30.32 -33.42 -3.59
CA GLY A 354 -31.69 -32.89 -3.61
C GLY A 354 -31.83 -31.50 -4.24
N GLY A 355 -30.73 -30.92 -4.76
CA GLY A 355 -30.73 -29.70 -5.55
C GLY A 355 -31.07 -29.95 -7.02
N PHE A 356 -31.52 -28.89 -7.70
CA PHE A 356 -31.87 -28.92 -9.13
C PHE A 356 -30.78 -28.33 -10.05
N GLY A 357 -29.60 -27.99 -9.51
CA GLY A 357 -28.53 -27.32 -10.25
C GLY A 357 -27.21 -28.08 -10.25
N GLN A 358 -26.38 -27.75 -11.24
CA GLN A 358 -25.01 -28.25 -11.39
C GLN A 358 -24.05 -27.07 -11.33
N ASP A 359 -23.01 -27.21 -10.51
CA ASP A 359 -21.96 -26.23 -10.38
C ASP A 359 -20.65 -26.79 -10.96
N VAL A 360 -19.83 -25.96 -11.60
CA VAL A 360 -18.52 -26.31 -12.12
C VAL A 360 -17.50 -25.30 -11.63
N LEU A 361 -16.44 -25.80 -11.00
CA LEU A 361 -15.24 -25.03 -10.75
C LEU A 361 -14.15 -25.51 -11.70
N LEU A 362 -13.57 -24.58 -12.47
CA LEU A 362 -12.54 -24.91 -13.46
C LEU A 362 -11.32 -24.02 -13.27
N CYS A 363 -10.15 -24.65 -13.38
CA CYS A 363 -8.85 -23.97 -13.39
C CYS A 363 -8.06 -24.34 -14.66
N ARG A 364 -7.60 -23.32 -15.39
CA ARG A 364 -6.71 -23.47 -16.54
C ARG A 364 -5.60 -22.43 -16.48
N GLY A 365 -4.44 -22.82 -15.95
CA GLY A 365 -3.29 -21.93 -15.82
C GLY A 365 -3.59 -20.74 -14.92
N THR A 366 -3.89 -19.58 -15.52
CA THR A 366 -4.28 -18.35 -14.79
C THR A 366 -5.77 -18.04 -14.85
N VAL A 367 -6.54 -18.78 -15.65
CA VAL A 367 -7.99 -18.62 -15.75
C VAL A 367 -8.66 -19.51 -14.72
N VAL A 368 -9.53 -18.94 -13.90
CA VAL A 368 -10.33 -19.65 -12.90
C VAL A 368 -11.76 -19.15 -13.02
N PHE A 369 -12.73 -20.06 -13.09
CA PHE A 369 -14.14 -19.67 -13.03
C PHE A 369 -14.99 -20.63 -12.22
N TYR A 370 -16.09 -20.11 -11.70
CA TYR A 370 -17.17 -20.86 -11.08
C TYR A 370 -18.45 -20.63 -11.90
N LEU A 371 -19.04 -21.70 -12.40
CA LEU A 371 -20.28 -21.69 -13.15
C LEU A 371 -21.34 -22.41 -12.32
N ARG A 372 -22.46 -21.76 -12.06
CA ARG A 372 -23.67 -22.37 -11.49
C ARG A 372 -24.73 -22.41 -12.57
N TYR A 373 -25.28 -23.57 -12.84
CA TYR A 373 -26.25 -23.77 -13.91
C TYR A 373 -27.47 -24.53 -13.40
N TYR A 374 -28.65 -24.05 -13.82
CA TYR A 374 -29.94 -24.66 -13.57
C TYR A 374 -30.61 -24.94 -14.91
N GLY A 375 -30.75 -26.21 -15.25
CA GLY A 375 -31.37 -26.64 -16.49
C GLY A 375 -31.47 -28.16 -16.58
N ASP A 376 -31.97 -28.66 -17.71
CA ASP A 376 -32.28 -30.08 -17.87
C ASP A 376 -31.08 -30.89 -18.41
N GLN A 377 -30.08 -30.22 -18.98
CA GLN A 377 -28.91 -30.89 -19.56
C GLN A 377 -27.84 -31.21 -18.53
N GLU A 378 -27.00 -32.21 -18.81
CA GLU A 378 -25.81 -32.50 -18.00
C GLU A 378 -24.61 -31.74 -18.51
N LEU A 379 -24.01 -30.87 -17.69
CA LEU A 379 -22.80 -30.11 -18.07
C LEU A 379 -21.62 -31.04 -18.35
N SER A 380 -21.61 -32.23 -17.74
CA SER A 380 -20.58 -33.25 -17.98
C SER A 380 -20.56 -33.79 -19.40
N ALA A 381 -21.68 -33.70 -20.12
CA ALA A 381 -21.80 -34.10 -21.51
C ALA A 381 -21.30 -33.03 -22.50
N HIS A 382 -21.01 -31.81 -22.01
CA HIS A 382 -20.62 -30.66 -22.82
C HIS A 382 -19.27 -30.03 -22.41
N PRO A 383 -18.17 -30.82 -22.32
CA PRO A 383 -16.85 -30.30 -21.95
C PRO A 383 -16.32 -29.25 -22.94
N GLU A 384 -16.78 -29.27 -24.19
CA GLU A 384 -16.43 -28.29 -25.22
C GLU A 384 -16.82 -26.86 -24.84
N LEU A 385 -17.99 -26.66 -24.22
CA LEU A 385 -18.46 -25.35 -23.78
C LEU A 385 -17.59 -24.80 -22.65
N LEU A 386 -17.24 -25.66 -21.70
CA LEU A 386 -16.36 -25.31 -20.58
C LEU A 386 -14.94 -24.98 -21.07
N ALA A 387 -14.45 -25.74 -22.06
CA ALA A 387 -13.17 -25.48 -22.69
C ALA A 387 -13.14 -24.18 -23.49
N GLU A 388 -14.26 -23.79 -24.12
CA GLU A 388 -14.43 -22.49 -24.80
C GLU A 388 -14.41 -21.34 -23.80
N LEU A 389 -15.18 -21.43 -22.71
CA LEU A 389 -15.16 -20.44 -21.63
C LEU A 389 -13.77 -20.27 -21.01
N ALA A 390 -13.01 -21.36 -20.87
CA ALA A 390 -11.63 -21.32 -20.39
C ALA A 390 -10.65 -20.67 -21.39
N GLN A 391 -11.01 -20.59 -22.67
CA GLN A 391 -10.22 -20.00 -23.75
C GLN A 391 -10.60 -18.55 -24.06
N PHE A 392 -11.72 -18.08 -23.53
CA PHE A 392 -12.20 -16.72 -23.74
C PHE A 392 -11.08 -15.68 -23.53
N ASP A 393 -10.93 -14.78 -24.50
CA ASP A 393 -10.03 -13.63 -24.44
C ASP A 393 -10.83 -12.37 -24.75
N GLY A 394 -10.94 -11.48 -23.76
CA GLY A 394 -11.76 -10.26 -23.85
C GLY A 394 -11.05 -9.07 -24.49
N ARG A 395 -9.87 -9.27 -25.12
CA ARG A 395 -8.99 -8.21 -25.64
C ARG A 395 -9.18 -7.88 -27.11
#